data_AF-A0A533SBQ0-F1
#
_entry.id   AF-A0A533SBQ0-F1
#
_cell.length_a   1.000
_cell.length_b   1.000
_cell.length_c   1.000
_cell.angle_alpha   90.00
_cell.angle_beta   90.00
_cell.angle_gamma   90.00
#
_symmetry.space_group_name_H-M   'P 1'
#
loop_
_entity.id
_entity.type
_entity.pdbx_description
1 polymer ?
#
loop_
_entity_poly.entity_id
_entity_poly.type
_entity_poly.pdbx_seq_one_letter_code
_entity_poly.pdbx_strand_id
1 'polypeptide(L)'
;MRKVFLAIVCAVFVFGTIATVPAVQGDWRGGIRSRIQESKQKIEQGIERGTLNRYEADKLNAELGTILNKIDRMREDGSLSQWERDNINNDLNRLDRDIFKEKHDAVTTVPAVQGDLRGGISSRIQALKQKIALGIEQGTLNRREARMLNKELGKILNKIERMKADGRLSQWERKRIKRDLDRLDRDIFRAKRNDNRRY
;
A
#
# COMPACT_ATOMS: atom_id res chain seq x y z
N MET A 1 22.82 34.79 25.52
CA MET A 1 23.32 33.58 26.20
C MET A 1 22.32 33.17 27.28
N ARG A 2 21.90 31.88 27.30
CA ARG A 2 21.34 31.06 28.41
C ARG A 2 19.92 31.40 28.92
N LYS A 3 18.86 30.65 28.55
CA LYS A 3 18.35 29.31 29.00
C LYS A 3 17.38 29.37 30.22
N VAL A 4 16.06 29.29 29.97
CA VAL A 4 15.03 28.26 30.34
C VAL A 4 14.72 28.07 31.84
N PHE A 5 13.43 28.06 32.25
CA PHE A 5 12.80 26.98 33.06
C PHE A 5 11.25 27.07 33.11
N LEU A 6 10.64 25.88 33.18
CA LEU A 6 9.23 25.48 33.06
C LEU A 6 8.65 25.21 34.47
N ALA A 7 7.34 25.41 34.72
CA ALA A 7 6.66 24.83 35.90
C ALA A 7 5.16 24.57 35.65
N ILE A 8 4.76 23.34 35.96
CA ILE A 8 3.43 22.71 35.85
C ILE A 8 2.76 22.73 37.24
N VAL A 9 1.44 22.99 37.37
CA VAL A 9 0.62 22.47 38.49
C VAL A 9 -0.83 22.21 38.05
N CYS A 10 -1.28 21.00 38.34
CA CYS A 10 -2.62 20.41 38.16
C CYS A 10 -3.67 20.94 39.16
N ALA A 11 -4.96 20.90 38.80
CA ALA A 11 -6.05 20.82 39.77
C ALA A 11 -7.21 19.98 39.24
N VAL A 12 -7.49 18.88 39.95
CA VAL A 12 -8.59 17.93 39.78
C VAL A 12 -9.80 18.46 40.57
N PHE A 13 -11.00 18.39 39.99
CA PHE A 13 -12.26 18.44 40.74
C PHE A 13 -13.15 17.27 40.32
N VAL A 14 -13.57 16.47 41.30
CA VAL A 14 -14.51 15.35 41.19
C VAL A 14 -15.81 15.75 41.90
N PHE A 15 -16.97 15.54 41.28
CA PHE A 15 -18.27 15.45 41.96
C PHE A 15 -19.29 14.57 41.20
N GLY A 16 -19.66 13.43 41.81
CA GLY A 16 -21.04 13.02 42.17
C GLY A 16 -22.14 12.64 41.15
N THR A 17 -22.39 11.33 41.04
CA THR A 17 -23.69 10.56 40.90
C THR A 17 -24.71 10.82 39.78
N ILE A 18 -25.10 9.79 39.01
CA ILE A 18 -26.28 8.88 39.15
C ILE A 18 -26.24 7.86 37.97
N ALA A 19 -26.68 6.64 38.24
CA ALA A 19 -26.74 5.51 37.31
C ALA A 19 -27.75 5.70 36.17
N THR A 20 -27.30 5.45 34.95
CA THR A 20 -28.05 4.72 33.91
C THR A 20 -27.07 3.77 33.28
N VAL A 21 -27.31 2.45 33.36
CA VAL A 21 -26.61 1.47 32.54
C VAL A 21 -27.12 1.71 31.12
N PRO A 22 -26.32 2.24 30.17
CA PRO A 22 -26.70 2.11 28.78
C PRO A 22 -26.61 0.61 28.50
N ALA A 23 -27.72 0.01 28.08
CA ALA A 23 -27.68 -1.26 27.37
C ALA A 23 -26.52 -1.16 26.38
N VAL A 24 -25.51 -2.03 26.52
CA VAL A 24 -24.39 -2.12 25.58
C VAL A 24 -24.96 -2.71 24.29
N GLN A 25 -25.69 -1.88 23.55
CA GLN A 25 -25.79 -1.99 22.11
C GLN A 25 -24.36 -1.80 21.61
N GLY A 26 -23.66 -2.92 21.40
CA GLY A 26 -22.28 -2.93 20.92
C GLY A 26 -22.18 -1.99 19.73
N ASP A 27 -21.48 -0.88 19.92
CA ASP A 27 -21.53 0.22 18.98
C ASP A 27 -20.78 -0.17 17.69
N TRP A 28 -21.49 -0.16 16.57
CA TRP A 28 -20.94 -0.26 15.22
C TRP A 28 -20.07 0.94 14.83
N ARG A 29 -20.11 2.04 15.59
CA ARG A 29 -19.63 3.35 15.13
C ARG A 29 -18.15 3.62 15.38
N GLY A 30 -17.51 2.94 16.33
CA GLY A 30 -16.09 3.18 16.65
C GLY A 30 -15.10 2.32 15.85
N GLY A 31 -15.15 0.99 16.04
CA GLY A 31 -14.07 0.10 15.60
C GLY A 31 -13.99 -0.11 14.09
N ILE A 32 -15.00 -0.73 13.49
CA ILE A 32 -14.94 -1.17 12.07
C ILE A 32 -14.86 0.03 11.11
N ARG A 33 -15.60 1.12 11.39
CA ARG A 33 -15.51 2.34 10.60
C ARG A 33 -14.13 2.98 10.69
N SER A 34 -13.54 3.08 11.89
CA SER A 34 -12.17 3.61 12.06
C SER A 34 -11.18 2.78 11.25
N ARG A 35 -11.26 1.45 11.35
CA ARG A 35 -10.38 0.55 10.62
C ARG A 35 -10.47 0.69 9.10
N ILE A 36 -11.68 0.84 8.56
CA ILE A 36 -11.89 1.11 7.13
C ILE A 36 -11.20 2.41 6.72
N GLN A 37 -11.37 3.49 7.51
CA GLN A 37 -10.73 4.77 7.24
C GLN A 37 -9.20 4.67 7.33
N GLU A 38 -8.69 3.96 8.33
CA GLU A 38 -7.25 3.71 8.49
C GLU A 38 -6.69 2.93 7.29
N SER A 39 -7.34 1.85 6.85
CA SER A 39 -6.90 1.10 5.67
C SER A 39 -6.91 1.98 4.42
N LYS A 40 -7.95 2.79 4.21
CA LYS A 40 -8.03 3.76 3.11
C LYS A 40 -6.88 4.78 3.15
N GLN A 41 -6.64 5.38 4.32
CA GLN A 41 -5.54 6.32 4.52
C GLN A 41 -4.18 5.68 4.27
N LYS A 42 -3.96 4.43 4.69
CA LYS A 42 -2.69 3.72 4.43
C LYS A 42 -2.46 3.52 2.94
N ILE A 43 -3.51 3.19 2.18
CA ILE A 43 -3.46 3.05 0.72
C ILE A 43 -3.15 4.41 0.08
N GLU A 44 -3.90 5.46 0.45
CA GLU A 44 -3.70 6.82 -0.06
C GLU A 44 -2.29 7.35 0.23
N GLN A 45 -1.82 7.25 1.47
CA GLN A 45 -0.46 7.61 1.85
C GLN A 45 0.58 6.81 1.07
N GLY A 46 0.31 5.53 0.81
CA GLY A 46 1.20 4.70 -0.01
C GLY A 46 1.29 5.20 -1.46
N ILE A 47 0.18 5.64 -2.05
CA ILE A 47 0.14 6.27 -3.38
C ILE A 47 0.88 7.62 -3.36
N GLU A 48 0.61 8.46 -2.36
CA GLU A 48 1.20 9.79 -2.22
C GLU A 48 2.71 9.74 -2.04
N ARG A 49 3.18 8.79 -1.23
CA ARG A 49 4.61 8.52 -0.98
C ARG A 49 5.23 7.66 -2.07
N GLY A 50 4.45 7.18 -3.04
CA GLY A 50 4.92 6.32 -4.13
C GLY A 50 5.45 4.95 -3.68
N THR A 51 5.17 4.53 -2.45
CA THR A 51 5.48 3.18 -1.94
C THR A 51 4.45 2.15 -2.39
N LEU A 52 3.29 2.59 -2.87
CA LEU A 52 2.35 1.78 -3.63
C LEU A 52 2.27 2.33 -5.05
N ASN A 53 2.40 1.44 -6.04
CA ASN A 53 2.08 1.82 -7.41
C ASN A 53 0.56 1.80 -7.64
N ARG A 54 0.12 2.34 -8.78
CA ARG A 54 -1.31 2.44 -9.08
C ARG A 54 -2.01 1.07 -9.16
N TYR A 55 -1.34 0.05 -9.68
CA TYR A 55 -1.91 -1.29 -9.80
C TYR A 55 -2.05 -1.95 -8.42
N GLU A 56 -1.02 -1.87 -7.57
CA GLU A 56 -1.06 -2.37 -6.19
C GLU A 56 -2.17 -1.64 -5.40
N ALA A 57 -2.26 -0.32 -5.55
CA ALA A 57 -3.34 0.46 -4.96
C ALA A 57 -4.73 0.09 -5.50
N ASP A 58 -4.88 -0.11 -6.81
CA ASP A 58 -6.16 -0.51 -7.43
C ASP A 58 -6.59 -1.89 -6.91
N LYS A 59 -5.66 -2.84 -6.77
CA LYS A 59 -5.92 -4.16 -6.15
C LYS A 59 -6.36 -4.03 -4.69
N LEU A 60 -5.64 -3.27 -3.87
CA LEU A 60 -5.99 -3.07 -2.46
C LEU A 60 -7.33 -2.33 -2.30
N ASN A 61 -7.64 -1.39 -3.18
CA ASN A 61 -8.94 -0.72 -3.22
C ASN A 61 -10.07 -1.68 -3.64
N ALA A 62 -9.82 -2.61 -4.55
CA ALA A 62 -10.79 -3.64 -4.94
C ALA A 62 -11.07 -4.63 -3.79
N GLU A 63 -10.04 -5.02 -3.05
CA GLU A 63 -10.19 -5.83 -1.84
C GLU A 63 -11.01 -5.07 -0.77
N LEU A 64 -10.69 -3.81 -0.51
CA LEU A 64 -11.46 -2.95 0.40
C LEU A 64 -12.93 -2.82 -0.05
N GLY A 65 -13.17 -2.63 -1.35
CA GLY A 65 -14.52 -2.58 -1.93
C GLY A 65 -15.29 -3.88 -1.72
N THR A 66 -14.63 -5.04 -1.80
CA THR A 66 -15.23 -6.34 -1.52
C THR A 66 -15.67 -6.46 -0.06
N ILE A 67 -14.87 -5.95 0.88
CA ILE A 67 -15.20 -5.90 2.30
C ILE A 67 -16.40 -4.97 2.54
N LEU A 68 -16.42 -3.79 1.93
CA LEU A 68 -17.55 -2.87 2.03
C LEU A 68 -18.85 -3.50 1.53
N ASN A 69 -18.84 -4.13 0.35
CA ASN A 69 -20.00 -4.85 -0.17
C ASN A 69 -20.46 -6.01 0.73
N LYS A 70 -19.52 -6.67 1.43
CA LYS A 70 -19.85 -7.71 2.41
C LYS A 70 -20.54 -7.09 3.64
N ILE A 71 -20.03 -5.97 4.15
CA ILE A 71 -20.64 -5.24 5.26
C ILE A 71 -22.06 -4.78 4.91
N ASP A 72 -22.25 -4.24 3.70
CA ASP A 72 -23.56 -3.74 3.27
C ASP A 72 -24.60 -4.87 3.22
N ARG A 73 -24.23 -6.05 2.68
CA ARG A 73 -25.10 -7.24 2.67
C ARG A 73 -25.42 -7.76 4.07
N MET A 74 -24.41 -7.83 4.94
CA MET A 74 -24.59 -8.32 6.31
C MET A 74 -25.32 -7.32 7.21
N ARG A 75 -25.55 -6.07 6.77
CA ARG A 75 -26.34 -5.07 7.50
C ARG A 75 -27.75 -4.89 6.94
N GLU A 76 -28.20 -5.76 6.04
CA GLU A 76 -29.55 -5.71 5.46
C GLU A 76 -30.66 -5.86 6.52
N ASP A 77 -30.38 -6.62 7.59
CA ASP A 77 -31.27 -6.80 8.75
C ASP A 77 -31.21 -5.64 9.77
N GLY A 78 -30.43 -4.60 9.48
CA GLY A 78 -30.32 -3.37 10.25
C GLY A 78 -29.22 -3.36 11.31
N SER A 79 -28.61 -4.51 11.64
CA SER A 79 -27.52 -4.56 12.61
C SER A 79 -26.70 -5.82 12.42
N LEU A 80 -25.36 -5.71 12.44
CA LEU A 80 -24.61 -6.95 12.38
C LEU A 80 -24.47 -7.62 13.77
N SER A 81 -24.44 -8.95 13.73
CA SER A 81 -24.18 -9.83 14.86
C SER A 81 -22.71 -9.77 15.29
N GLN A 82 -22.41 -10.32 16.47
CA GLN A 82 -21.02 -10.44 16.93
C GLN A 82 -20.17 -11.29 15.98
N TRP A 83 -20.73 -12.38 15.44
CA TRP A 83 -20.02 -13.24 14.51
C TRP A 83 -19.69 -12.50 13.19
N GLU A 84 -20.59 -11.66 12.68
CA GLU A 84 -20.34 -10.83 11.50
C GLU A 84 -19.27 -9.78 11.76
N ARG A 85 -19.25 -9.16 12.96
CA ARG A 85 -18.17 -8.25 13.37
C ARG A 85 -16.82 -8.94 13.30
N ASP A 86 -16.72 -10.14 13.87
CA ASP A 86 -15.47 -10.88 13.93
C ASP A 86 -15.00 -11.26 12.52
N ASN A 87 -15.93 -11.67 11.66
CA ASN A 87 -15.66 -11.96 10.26
C ASN A 87 -15.14 -10.72 9.49
N ILE A 88 -15.79 -9.58 9.65
CA ILE A 88 -15.34 -8.30 9.04
C ILE A 88 -13.96 -7.90 9.58
N ASN A 89 -13.74 -8.05 10.90
CA ASN A 89 -12.47 -7.74 11.50
C ASN A 89 -11.34 -8.62 10.97
N ASN A 90 -11.62 -9.90 10.72
CA ASN A 90 -10.68 -10.83 10.10
C ASN A 90 -10.34 -10.44 8.66
N ASP A 91 -11.33 -10.01 7.88
CA ASP A 91 -11.09 -9.51 6.52
C ASP A 91 -10.25 -8.24 6.53
N LEU A 92 -10.54 -7.29 7.42
CA LEU A 92 -9.74 -6.06 7.59
C LEU A 92 -8.31 -6.39 8.08
N ASN A 93 -8.13 -7.40 8.94
CA ASN A 93 -6.80 -7.88 9.34
C ASN A 93 -6.03 -8.50 8.17
N ARG A 94 -6.71 -9.17 7.24
CA ARG A 94 -6.09 -9.65 6.01
C ARG A 94 -5.70 -8.47 5.11
N LEU A 95 -6.60 -7.52 4.89
CA LEU A 95 -6.31 -6.31 4.10
C LEU A 95 -5.13 -5.52 4.68
N ASP A 96 -5.07 -5.31 6.00
CA ASP A 96 -3.96 -4.59 6.63
C ASP A 96 -2.61 -5.31 6.40
N ARG A 97 -2.61 -6.66 6.43
CA ARG A 97 -1.41 -7.45 6.09
C ARG A 97 -1.04 -7.31 4.63
N ASP A 98 -2.01 -7.28 3.73
CA ASP A 98 -1.75 -7.14 2.29
C ASP A 98 -1.30 -5.72 1.94
N ILE A 99 -1.85 -4.67 2.58
CA ILE A 99 -1.33 -3.30 2.51
C ILE A 99 0.13 -3.25 2.99
N PHE A 100 0.43 -3.86 4.14
CA PHE A 100 1.79 -3.91 4.65
C PHE A 100 2.71 -4.64 3.68
N LYS A 101 2.30 -5.82 3.20
CA LYS A 101 3.05 -6.57 2.19
C LYS A 101 3.27 -5.73 0.96
N GLU A 102 2.27 -5.19 0.28
CA GLU A 102 2.47 -4.43 -0.95
C GLU A 102 3.36 -3.19 -0.73
N LYS A 103 3.25 -2.51 0.43
CA LYS A 103 4.17 -1.41 0.83
C LYS A 103 5.62 -1.88 1.04
N HIS A 104 5.82 -3.10 1.52
CA HIS A 104 7.14 -3.71 1.78
C HIS A 104 7.63 -4.64 0.65
N ASP A 105 6.75 -5.03 -0.26
CA ASP A 105 6.96 -5.82 -1.47
C ASP A 105 7.23 -4.90 -2.67
N ALA A 106 6.95 -3.60 -2.50
CA ALA A 106 7.75 -2.55 -3.10
C ALA A 106 9.26 -2.78 -2.88
N VAL A 107 9.68 -3.48 -1.81
CA VAL A 107 11.07 -3.86 -1.55
C VAL A 107 11.33 -5.36 -1.75
N THR A 108 10.34 -6.25 -1.57
CA THR A 108 10.64 -7.68 -1.32
C THR A 108 10.02 -8.72 -2.28
N THR A 109 8.76 -8.67 -2.73
CA THR A 109 8.24 -9.74 -3.62
C THR A 109 8.21 -9.36 -5.10
N VAL A 110 8.98 -10.11 -5.87
CA VAL A 110 8.62 -10.42 -7.25
C VAL A 110 8.23 -11.89 -7.23
N PRO A 111 7.11 -12.30 -7.86
CA PRO A 111 6.73 -13.71 -7.92
C PRO A 111 7.93 -14.54 -8.38
N ALA A 112 8.33 -15.50 -7.55
CA ALA A 112 9.41 -16.43 -7.86
C ALA A 112 9.07 -17.14 -9.17
N VAL A 113 9.64 -16.65 -10.28
CA VAL A 113 9.56 -17.34 -11.55
C VAL A 113 10.46 -18.55 -11.40
N GLN A 114 9.87 -19.73 -11.20
CA GLN A 114 10.56 -21.02 -11.25
C GLN A 114 11.11 -21.18 -12.68
N GLY A 115 12.34 -20.69 -12.88
CA GLY A 115 12.95 -20.42 -14.19
C GLY A 115 13.86 -19.18 -14.21
N ASP A 116 13.91 -18.39 -13.13
CA ASP A 116 14.66 -17.13 -13.07
C ASP A 116 16.11 -17.24 -12.60
N LEU A 117 16.55 -18.43 -12.19
CA LEU A 117 17.98 -18.73 -11.95
C LEU A 117 18.85 -18.44 -13.19
N ARG A 118 18.25 -18.34 -14.38
CA ARG A 118 18.91 -18.01 -15.66
C ARG A 118 18.42 -16.68 -16.29
N GLY A 119 17.39 -16.04 -15.73
CA GLY A 119 16.60 -15.00 -16.39
C GLY A 119 16.84 -13.58 -15.89
N GLY A 120 17.06 -13.42 -14.58
CA GLY A 120 17.30 -12.14 -13.90
C GLY A 120 16.16 -11.13 -14.00
N ILE A 121 14.99 -11.50 -14.52
CA ILE A 121 13.89 -10.55 -14.77
C ILE A 121 13.31 -10.10 -13.42
N SER A 122 13.11 -11.03 -12.50
CA SER A 122 12.51 -10.71 -11.20
C SER A 122 13.44 -9.86 -10.36
N SER A 123 14.72 -10.24 -10.26
CA SER A 123 15.73 -9.45 -9.54
C SER A 123 15.84 -8.02 -10.10
N ARG A 124 15.71 -7.85 -11.42
CA ARG A 124 15.70 -6.53 -12.06
C ARG A 124 14.47 -5.72 -11.68
N ILE A 125 13.27 -6.32 -11.68
CA ILE A 125 12.04 -5.64 -11.23
C ILE A 125 12.20 -5.15 -9.79
N GLN A 126 12.67 -6.02 -8.88
CA GLN A 126 12.99 -5.67 -7.49
C GLN A 126 13.95 -4.48 -7.40
N ALA A 127 15.06 -4.53 -8.14
CA ALA A 127 16.04 -3.45 -8.14
C ALA A 127 15.45 -2.12 -8.63
N LEU A 128 14.60 -2.14 -9.66
CA LEU A 128 13.93 -0.93 -10.16
C LEU A 128 12.93 -0.37 -9.14
N LYS A 129 12.13 -1.23 -8.49
CA LYS A 129 11.24 -0.81 -7.40
C LYS A 129 12.03 -0.12 -6.28
N GLN A 130 13.12 -0.75 -5.83
CA GLN A 130 13.97 -0.21 -4.77
C GLN A 130 14.61 1.12 -5.17
N LYS A 131 15.07 1.27 -6.42
CA LYS A 131 15.62 2.54 -6.92
C LYS A 131 14.58 3.67 -6.90
N ILE A 132 13.32 3.37 -7.20
CA ILE A 132 12.22 4.36 -7.13
C ILE A 132 11.95 4.71 -5.67
N ALA A 133 11.81 3.73 -4.77
CA ALA A 133 11.55 3.95 -3.36
C ALA A 133 12.66 4.77 -2.67
N LEU A 134 13.92 4.34 -2.83
CA LEU A 134 15.08 5.08 -2.34
C LEU A 134 15.16 6.48 -2.96
N GLY A 135 14.78 6.61 -4.22
CA GLY A 135 14.76 7.90 -4.89
C GLY A 135 13.82 8.90 -4.22
N ILE A 136 12.65 8.45 -3.77
CA ILE A 136 11.68 9.25 -3.02
C ILE A 136 12.20 9.56 -1.62
N GLU A 137 12.69 8.54 -0.91
CA GLU A 137 13.21 8.66 0.46
C GLU A 137 14.38 9.65 0.53
N GLN A 138 15.28 9.58 -0.43
CA GLN A 138 16.43 10.48 -0.57
C GLN A 138 16.06 11.84 -1.17
N GLY A 139 14.79 12.06 -1.54
CA GLY A 139 14.33 13.30 -2.18
C GLY A 139 14.74 13.47 -3.64
N THR A 140 15.63 12.63 -4.17
CA THR A 140 16.10 12.67 -5.57
C THR A 140 15.03 12.38 -6.63
N LEU A 141 13.85 11.89 -6.23
CA LEU A 141 12.66 11.77 -7.06
C LEU A 141 11.50 12.48 -6.38
N ASN A 142 10.85 13.40 -7.09
CA ASN A 142 9.60 13.96 -6.59
C ASN A 142 8.42 12.99 -6.78
N ARG A 143 7.31 13.26 -6.11
CA ARG A 143 6.09 12.43 -6.14
C ARG A 143 5.57 12.18 -7.56
N ARG A 144 5.68 13.17 -8.46
CA ARG A 144 5.18 13.07 -9.84
C ARG A 144 6.06 12.13 -10.67
N GLU A 145 7.37 12.24 -10.55
CA GLU A 145 8.35 11.37 -11.22
C GLU A 145 8.22 9.93 -10.73
N ALA A 146 8.18 9.72 -9.41
CA ALA A 146 7.97 8.41 -8.82
C ALA A 146 6.67 7.75 -9.31
N ARG A 147 5.56 8.50 -9.35
CA ARG A 147 4.28 8.01 -9.88
C ARG A 147 4.38 7.58 -11.34
N MET A 148 5.09 8.33 -12.18
CA MET A 148 5.27 7.99 -13.59
C MET A 148 6.10 6.73 -13.78
N LEU A 149 7.20 6.60 -13.04
CA LEU A 149 8.10 5.44 -13.07
C LEU A 149 7.39 4.17 -12.56
N ASN A 150 6.64 4.28 -11.46
CA ASN A 150 5.81 3.20 -10.93
C ASN A 150 4.70 2.79 -11.90
N LYS A 151 4.09 3.75 -12.62
CA LYS A 151 3.11 3.46 -13.66
C LYS A 151 3.73 2.68 -14.82
N GLU A 152 4.95 3.04 -15.24
CA GLU A 152 5.66 2.32 -16.29
C GLU A 152 6.02 0.89 -15.84
N LEU A 153 6.51 0.74 -14.61
CA LEU A 153 6.77 -0.58 -14.03
C LEU A 153 5.50 -1.45 -14.01
N GLY A 154 4.38 -0.90 -13.57
CA GLY A 154 3.09 -1.61 -13.58
C GLY A 154 2.66 -2.07 -14.98
N LYS A 155 2.92 -1.27 -16.02
CA LYS A 155 2.67 -1.70 -17.41
C LYS A 155 3.55 -2.89 -17.81
N ILE A 156 4.80 -2.93 -17.37
CA ILE A 156 5.72 -4.03 -17.63
C ILE A 156 5.25 -5.30 -16.92
N LEU A 157 4.82 -5.20 -15.65
CA LEU A 157 4.27 -6.32 -14.89
C LEU A 157 3.03 -6.92 -15.56
N ASN A 158 2.05 -6.09 -15.92
CA ASN A 158 0.86 -6.52 -16.65
C ASN A 158 1.20 -7.21 -17.98
N LYS A 159 2.24 -6.73 -18.66
CA LYS A 159 2.73 -7.34 -19.90
C LYS A 159 3.32 -8.73 -19.66
N ILE A 160 4.09 -8.88 -18.58
CA ILE A 160 4.67 -10.17 -18.17
C ILE A 160 3.56 -11.17 -17.84
N GLU A 161 2.53 -10.75 -17.09
CA GLU A 161 1.39 -11.62 -16.74
C GLU A 161 0.68 -12.13 -17.99
N ARG A 162 0.39 -11.24 -18.95
CA ARG A 162 -0.23 -11.63 -20.23
C ARG A 162 0.65 -12.58 -21.04
N MET A 163 1.97 -12.33 -21.08
CA MET A 163 2.93 -13.21 -21.78
C MET A 163 3.10 -14.56 -21.11
N LYS A 164 2.80 -14.67 -19.81
CA LYS A 164 2.89 -15.92 -19.04
C LYS A 164 1.56 -16.68 -19.02
N ALA A 165 0.56 -16.28 -19.81
CA ALA A 165 -0.76 -16.91 -19.80
C ALA A 165 -0.72 -18.40 -20.21
N ASP A 166 0.25 -18.78 -21.05
CA ASP A 166 0.55 -20.17 -21.46
C ASP A 166 1.46 -20.93 -20.47
N GLY A 167 1.78 -20.29 -19.33
CA GLY A 167 2.62 -20.83 -18.27
C GLY A 167 4.13 -20.66 -18.47
N ARG A 168 4.62 -20.20 -19.64
CA ARG A 168 6.07 -20.10 -19.91
C ARG A 168 6.44 -18.91 -20.79
N LEU A 169 7.41 -18.10 -20.35
CA LEU A 169 7.97 -17.05 -21.20
C LEU A 169 8.96 -17.61 -22.24
N SER A 170 8.68 -17.39 -23.52
CA SER A 170 9.59 -17.64 -24.64
C SER A 170 10.84 -16.75 -24.58
N GLN A 171 11.88 -17.10 -25.35
CA GLN A 171 13.11 -16.29 -25.39
C GLN A 171 12.89 -14.88 -25.96
N TRP A 172 11.99 -14.75 -26.94
CA TRP A 172 11.65 -13.45 -27.52
C TRP A 172 10.91 -12.55 -26.55
N GLU A 173 9.98 -13.10 -25.76
CA GLU A 173 9.27 -12.38 -24.71
C GLU A 173 10.23 -11.94 -23.62
N ARG A 174 11.13 -12.83 -23.17
CA ARG A 174 12.20 -12.49 -22.21
C ARG A 174 13.05 -11.32 -22.72
N LYS A 175 13.48 -11.33 -23.99
CA LYS A 175 14.25 -10.24 -24.60
C LYS A 175 13.45 -8.94 -24.69
N ARG A 176 12.14 -9.02 -24.93
CA ARG A 176 11.25 -7.85 -24.95
C ARG A 176 11.08 -7.25 -23.55
N ILE A 177 10.83 -8.08 -22.55
CA ILE A 177 10.73 -7.68 -21.14
C ILE A 177 12.03 -7.02 -20.66
N LYS A 178 13.19 -7.63 -20.95
CA LYS A 178 14.50 -7.05 -20.60
C LYS A 178 14.70 -5.65 -21.18
N ARG A 179 14.32 -5.44 -22.45
CA ARG A 179 14.39 -4.12 -23.09
C ARG A 179 13.50 -3.08 -22.43
N ASP A 180 12.29 -3.48 -22.00
CA ASP A 180 11.38 -2.58 -21.29
C ASP A 180 11.97 -2.22 -19.91
N LEU A 181 12.54 -3.20 -19.19
CA LEU A 181 13.23 -2.96 -17.91
C LEU A 181 14.49 -2.10 -18.09
N ASP A 182 15.26 -2.26 -19.16
CA ASP A 182 16.43 -1.41 -19.48
C ASP A 182 16.01 0.05 -19.75
N ARG A 183 14.85 0.24 -20.38
CA ARG A 183 14.30 1.57 -20.64
C ARG A 183 13.89 2.24 -19.34
N LEU A 184 13.12 1.54 -18.51
CA LEU A 184 12.72 2.04 -17.21
C LEU A 184 13.92 2.37 -16.32
N ASP A 185 14.96 1.55 -16.31
CA ASP A 185 16.19 1.84 -15.55
C ASP A 185 16.85 3.17 -15.96
N ARG A 186 16.91 3.43 -17.27
CA ARG A 186 17.42 4.71 -17.80
C ARG A 186 16.52 5.87 -17.42
N ASP A 187 15.21 5.69 -17.44
CA ASP A 187 14.25 6.74 -17.11
C ASP A 187 14.28 7.08 -15.61
N ILE A 188 14.46 6.07 -14.73
CA ILE A 188 14.75 6.29 -13.31
C ILE A 188 16.03 7.11 -13.14
N PHE A 189 17.12 6.71 -13.81
CA PHE A 189 18.40 7.40 -13.71
C PHE A 189 18.32 8.87 -14.17
N ARG A 190 17.61 9.12 -15.28
CA ARG A 190 17.37 10.47 -15.81
C ARG A 190 16.54 11.31 -14.84
N ALA A 191 15.47 10.74 -14.27
CA ALA A 191 14.63 11.43 -13.29
C ALA A 191 15.45 11.83 -12.06
N LYS A 192 16.23 10.90 -11.48
CA LYS A 192 17.12 11.18 -10.34
C LYS A 192 18.13 12.32 -10.60
N ARG A 193 18.67 12.38 -11.83
CA ARG A 193 19.63 13.41 -12.22
C ARG A 193 18.99 14.76 -12.52
N ASN A 194 17.77 14.77 -13.04
CA ASN A 194 17.06 16.01 -13.35
C ASN A 194 16.72 16.78 -12.07
N ASP A 195 16.37 16.07 -10.99
CA ASP A 195 16.13 16.71 -9.70
C ASP A 195 17.40 17.29 -9.08
N ASN A 196 18.53 16.57 -9.19
CA ASN A 196 19.84 17.05 -8.74
C ASN A 196 20.38 18.27 -9.50
N ARG A 197 19.69 18.73 -10.56
CA ARG A 197 19.98 19.96 -11.31
C ARG A 197 18.99 21.09 -11.05
N ARG A 198 17.97 20.86 -10.20
CA ARG A 198 16.91 21.83 -9.88
C ARG A 198 17.22 22.69 -8.65
N TYR A 199 18.37 22.48 -8.00
CA TYR A 199 18.86 23.27 -6.87
C TYR A 199 20.13 24.01 -7.27
#